data_AF-A0AAF1APJ3-F1
#
_entry.id   AF-A0AAF1APJ3-F1
#
_cell.length_a   1.000
_cell.length_b   1.000
_cell.length_c   1.000
_cell.angle_alpha   90.00
_cell.angle_beta   90.00
_cell.angle_gamma   90.00
#
_symmetry.space_group_name_H-M   'P 1'
#
loop_
_entity.id
_entity.type
_entity.pdbx_description
1 polymer ?
#
loop_
_entity_poly.entity_id
_entity_poly.type
_entity_poly.pdbx_seq_one_letter_code
_entity_poly.pdbx_strand_id
1 'polypeptide(L)'
;MAGSHAIPFTLDQANSLDDEKGEQQKDMDMFFRNPCDEDDDEYIQLLLHRELSSQSSLVITTGDWIAGARSDSIKWIFNAITLMGFQLHTAYLSVTYFDKFLSLRMIDDEKYWAVRLLSVACLSIAAKMEECNVPLLADFPMEDYNFESKTIQRMEFLVLNTLEWQVNFITPFRYLHYFISKFRHKNEPRNVVPIHLIFAVVKDVNLMNQRSSVIAAAATLLALDENLTRQGLETNINSFADGILNIEDVYRCYKRMQELSADETNLVLDNPASTPIRLIEPNAYENSLVTPVMNTRRKRLEFSECDQD
;
A
#
# COMPACT_ATOMS: atom_id res chain seq x y z
N MET A 1 27.59 36.45 51.55
CA MET A 1 26.15 36.54 51.85
C MET A 1 25.42 36.85 50.55
N ALA A 2 24.48 35.97 50.17
CA ALA A 2 23.36 36.14 49.22
C ALA A 2 23.67 36.66 47.80
N GLY A 3 23.12 36.11 46.72
CA GLY A 3 22.14 35.04 46.60
C GLY A 3 21.85 34.80 45.12
N SER A 4 21.78 33.53 44.75
CA SER A 4 21.34 33.04 43.45
C SER A 4 19.85 33.32 43.24
N HIS A 5 19.46 33.75 42.04
CA HIS A 5 18.08 33.69 41.58
C HIS A 5 18.02 32.80 40.34
N ALA A 6 17.57 31.57 40.56
CA ALA A 6 17.11 30.66 39.51
C ALA A 6 15.68 31.05 39.13
N ILE A 7 15.41 31.17 37.84
CA ILE A 7 14.06 31.21 37.29
C ILE A 7 13.66 29.74 37.00
N PRO A 8 12.48 29.27 37.43
CA PRO A 8 12.11 27.87 37.26
C PRO A 8 11.71 27.59 35.80
N PHE A 9 12.31 26.57 35.21
CA PHE A 9 11.81 25.94 33.99
C PHE A 9 10.45 25.28 34.32
N THR A 10 9.40 25.72 33.63
CA THR A 10 8.06 25.14 33.69
C THR A 10 8.07 23.73 33.14
N LEU A 11 7.64 22.81 34.00
CA LEU A 11 7.40 21.39 33.76
C LEU A 11 6.13 21.19 32.94
N ASP A 12 6.11 21.57 31.66
CA ASP A 12 4.94 21.37 30.78
C ASP A 12 5.28 20.89 29.35
N GLN A 13 6.55 20.67 29.02
CA GLN A 13 6.95 20.15 27.70
C GLN A 13 7.28 18.64 27.69
N ALA A 14 7.21 17.97 28.85
CA ALA A 14 7.45 16.52 28.93
C ALA A 14 6.22 15.67 28.59
N ASN A 15 5.00 16.23 28.69
CA ASN A 15 3.77 15.45 28.49
C ASN A 15 3.29 15.34 27.03
N SER A 16 3.81 16.14 26.08
CA SER A 16 3.32 16.10 24.69
C SER A 16 4.09 15.13 23.79
N LEU A 17 5.33 14.78 24.14
CA LEU A 17 6.18 13.87 23.35
C LEU A 17 5.87 12.39 23.62
N ASP A 18 5.32 12.08 24.79
CA ASP A 18 4.88 10.73 25.14
C ASP A 18 3.49 10.40 24.54
N ASP A 19 2.66 11.41 24.28
CA ASP A 19 1.34 11.24 23.68
C ASP A 19 1.40 10.89 22.19
N GLU A 20 2.27 11.52 21.38
CA GLU A 20 2.40 11.23 19.93
C GLU A 20 3.06 9.86 19.64
N LYS A 21 4.08 9.46 20.44
CA LYS A 21 4.63 8.10 20.39
C LYS A 21 3.60 7.07 20.86
N GLY A 22 2.76 7.45 21.82
CA GLY A 22 1.65 6.64 22.31
C GLY A 22 0.56 6.44 21.26
N GLU A 23 0.29 7.42 20.39
CA GLU A 23 -0.70 7.32 19.31
C GLU A 23 -0.22 6.44 18.14
N GLN A 24 1.03 6.58 17.70
CA GLN A 24 1.59 5.69 16.66
C GLN A 24 1.77 4.24 17.16
N GLN A 25 2.15 4.07 18.44
CA GLN A 25 2.15 2.76 19.08
C GLN A 25 0.73 2.22 19.26
N LYS A 26 -0.28 3.06 19.48
CA LYS A 26 -1.70 2.64 19.54
C LYS A 26 -2.24 2.25 18.17
N ASP A 27 -1.88 2.93 17.09
CA ASP A 27 -2.29 2.54 15.72
C ASP A 27 -1.64 1.20 15.31
N MET A 28 -0.35 1.03 15.64
CA MET A 28 0.34 -0.26 15.51
C MET A 28 -0.26 -1.34 16.42
N ASP A 29 -0.51 -1.04 17.69
CA ASP A 29 -1.12 -1.98 18.62
C ASP A 29 -2.57 -2.31 18.21
N MET A 30 -3.30 -1.39 17.57
CA MET A 30 -4.62 -1.65 16.99
C MET A 30 -4.55 -2.62 15.81
N PHE A 31 -3.47 -2.58 15.01
CA PHE A 31 -3.15 -3.61 14.01
C PHE A 31 -2.86 -4.98 14.62
N PHE A 32 -2.36 -5.05 15.87
CA PHE A 32 -1.91 -6.28 16.53
C PHE A 32 -2.82 -6.79 17.67
N ARG A 33 -3.94 -6.12 17.97
CA ARG A 33 -4.81 -6.51 19.10
C ARG A 33 -6.01 -7.32 18.62
N ASN A 34 -5.83 -8.63 18.51
CA ASN A 34 -6.93 -9.57 18.72
C ASN A 34 -6.45 -10.76 19.57
N PRO A 35 -7.02 -11.00 20.76
CA PRO A 35 -6.61 -12.08 21.65
C PRO A 35 -7.49 -13.33 21.42
N CYS A 36 -7.03 -14.29 20.60
CA CYS A 36 -7.47 -15.70 20.64
C CYS A 36 -6.65 -16.55 19.63
N ASP A 37 -5.58 -17.21 20.09
CA ASP A 37 -4.64 -17.95 19.23
C ASP A 37 -5.18 -19.29 18.63
N GLU A 38 -6.37 -19.77 19.02
CA GLU A 38 -6.92 -21.05 18.54
C GLU A 38 -8.03 -20.89 17.47
N ASP A 39 -8.77 -19.78 17.48
CA ASP A 39 -9.83 -19.48 16.50
C ASP A 39 -9.27 -18.99 15.14
N ASP A 40 -7.98 -18.61 15.12
CA ASP A 40 -7.29 -18.08 13.95
C ASP A 40 -6.94 -19.17 12.92
N ASP A 41 -6.64 -20.41 13.34
CA ASP A 41 -6.20 -21.49 12.42
C ASP A 41 -7.33 -21.88 11.44
N GLU A 42 -8.55 -22.11 11.94
CA GLU A 42 -9.71 -22.47 11.10
C GLU A 42 -10.11 -21.31 10.18
N TYR A 43 -10.12 -20.09 10.71
CA TYR A 43 -10.42 -18.89 9.92
C TYR A 43 -9.39 -18.66 8.80
N ILE A 44 -8.10 -18.82 9.09
CA ILE A 44 -7.04 -18.66 8.10
C ILE A 44 -7.11 -19.78 7.06
N GLN A 45 -7.38 -21.02 7.46
CA GLN A 45 -7.62 -22.10 6.50
C GLN A 45 -8.80 -21.79 5.58
N LEU A 46 -9.92 -21.30 6.11
CA LEU A 46 -11.06 -20.86 5.28
C LEU A 46 -10.66 -19.74 4.31
N LEU A 47 -9.87 -18.77 4.77
CA LEU A 47 -9.40 -17.67 3.94
C LEU A 47 -8.50 -18.16 2.80
N LEU A 48 -7.58 -19.09 3.08
CA LEU A 48 -6.70 -19.72 2.09
C LEU A 48 -7.50 -20.51 1.03
N HIS A 49 -8.54 -21.24 1.43
CA HIS A 49 -9.42 -21.96 0.51
C HIS A 49 -10.21 -21.00 -0.38
N ARG A 50 -10.76 -19.92 0.20
CA ARG A 50 -11.47 -18.89 -0.56
C ARG A 50 -10.55 -18.24 -1.58
N GLU A 51 -9.31 -17.95 -1.21
CA GLU A 51 -8.32 -17.38 -2.11
C GLU A 51 -8.01 -18.31 -3.30
N LEU A 52 -7.84 -19.60 -3.06
CA LEU A 52 -7.65 -20.61 -4.12
C LEU A 52 -8.82 -20.63 -5.12
N SER A 53 -10.06 -20.56 -4.63
CA SER A 53 -11.25 -20.56 -5.49
C SER A 53 -11.44 -19.26 -6.28
N SER A 54 -10.85 -18.15 -5.82
CA SER A 54 -11.03 -16.81 -6.39
C SER A 54 -9.89 -16.40 -7.34
N GLN A 55 -8.94 -17.30 -7.63
CA GLN A 55 -7.83 -16.99 -8.53
C GLN A 55 -8.28 -16.86 -9.97
N SER A 56 -8.55 -15.63 -10.37
CA SER A 56 -8.49 -15.20 -11.76
C SER A 56 -7.01 -14.96 -12.13
N SER A 57 -6.43 -15.75 -13.02
CA SER A 57 -5.09 -15.45 -13.56
C SER A 57 -5.14 -14.09 -14.27
N LEU A 58 -4.42 -13.08 -13.79
CA LEU A 58 -4.32 -11.80 -14.52
C LEU A 58 -3.33 -12.00 -15.66
N VAL A 59 -3.83 -12.29 -16.85
CA VAL A 59 -2.99 -12.20 -18.05
C VAL A 59 -2.99 -10.73 -18.46
N ILE A 60 -2.14 -9.93 -17.81
CA ILE A 60 -1.88 -8.60 -18.35
C ILE A 60 -0.95 -8.80 -19.55
N THR A 61 -1.50 -8.58 -20.74
CA THR A 61 -0.69 -8.45 -21.95
C THR A 61 -0.07 -7.06 -21.89
N THR A 62 0.95 -6.88 -21.05
CA THR A 62 1.65 -5.59 -20.90
C THR A 62 2.39 -5.29 -22.18
N GLY A 63 1.81 -4.45 -23.05
CA GLY A 63 2.63 -3.67 -23.97
C GLY A 63 3.57 -2.77 -23.17
N ASP A 64 4.75 -2.47 -23.71
CA ASP A 64 5.80 -1.70 -23.02
C ASP A 64 5.26 -0.37 -22.43
N TRP A 65 4.31 0.27 -23.10
CA TRP A 65 3.69 1.51 -22.64
C TRP A 65 2.78 1.32 -21.40
N ILE A 66 2.07 0.19 -21.30
CA ILE A 66 1.18 -0.12 -20.16
C ILE A 66 2.02 -0.33 -18.89
N ALA A 67 3.18 -0.99 -19.02
CA ALA A 67 4.10 -1.16 -17.90
C ALA A 67 4.59 0.19 -17.35
N GLY A 68 4.93 1.14 -18.22
CA GLY A 68 5.27 2.51 -17.85
C GLY A 68 4.10 3.24 -17.18
N ALA A 69 2.92 3.21 -17.81
CA ALA A 69 1.72 3.88 -17.29
C ALA A 69 1.24 3.30 -15.95
N ARG A 70 1.41 1.99 -15.73
CA ARG A 70 1.19 1.33 -14.42
C ARG A 70 2.18 1.85 -13.38
N SER A 71 3.47 1.89 -13.69
CA SER A 71 4.50 2.39 -12.77
C SER A 71 4.20 3.81 -12.31
N ASP A 72 3.84 4.70 -13.24
CA ASP A 72 3.50 6.09 -12.91
C ASP A 72 2.19 6.20 -12.12
N SER A 73 1.20 5.34 -12.42
CA SER A 73 -0.04 5.26 -11.66
C SER A 73 0.18 4.82 -10.22
N ILE A 74 1.04 3.83 -10.00
CA ILE A 74 1.38 3.36 -8.66
C ILE A 74 2.09 4.47 -7.88
N LYS A 75 3.09 5.14 -8.47
CA LYS A 75 3.75 6.29 -7.84
C LYS A 75 2.75 7.36 -7.44
N TRP A 76 1.82 7.69 -8.33
CA TRP A 76 0.76 8.65 -8.05
C TRP A 76 -0.17 8.17 -6.91
N ILE A 77 -0.61 6.91 -6.90
CA ILE A 77 -1.44 6.34 -5.83
C ILE A 77 -0.74 6.49 -4.47
N PHE A 78 0.55 6.14 -4.39
CA PHE A 78 1.33 6.28 -3.16
C PHE A 78 1.46 7.73 -2.71
N ASN A 79 1.70 8.68 -3.63
CA ASN A 79 1.70 10.11 -3.29
C ASN A 79 0.32 10.56 -2.78
N ALA A 80 -0.74 10.14 -3.47
CA ALA A 80 -2.11 10.53 -3.15
C ALA A 80 -2.53 10.05 -1.75
N ILE A 81 -2.25 8.80 -1.38
CA ILE A 81 -2.58 8.31 -0.03
C ILE A 81 -1.82 9.06 1.06
N THR A 82 -0.56 9.46 0.81
CA THR A 82 0.22 10.26 1.76
C THR A 82 -0.39 11.65 1.95
N LEU A 83 -0.80 12.30 0.86
CA LEU A 83 -1.46 13.61 0.92
C LEU A 83 -2.82 13.56 1.62
N MET A 84 -3.53 12.44 1.49
CA MET A 84 -4.88 12.25 2.04
C MET A 84 -4.90 11.61 3.43
N GLY A 85 -3.74 11.17 3.94
CA GLY A 85 -3.64 10.47 5.22
C GLY A 85 -4.31 9.09 5.24
N PHE A 86 -4.42 8.42 4.09
CA PHE A 86 -5.01 7.10 3.99
C PHE A 86 -4.06 6.00 4.44
N GLN A 87 -4.64 4.89 4.89
CA GLN A 87 -3.90 3.69 5.24
C GLN A 87 -3.29 3.05 4.00
N LEU A 88 -2.16 2.37 4.20
CA LEU A 88 -1.48 1.70 3.12
C LEU A 88 -2.27 0.51 2.55
N HIS A 89 -3.17 -0.08 3.33
CA HIS A 89 -4.08 -1.11 2.87
C HIS A 89 -4.94 -0.59 1.69
N THR A 90 -5.35 0.67 1.76
CA THR A 90 -6.11 1.37 0.71
C THR A 90 -5.32 1.50 -0.59
N ALA A 91 -4.01 1.80 -0.52
CA ALA A 91 -3.16 1.79 -1.71
C ALA A 91 -3.02 0.40 -2.33
N TYR A 92 -2.81 -0.64 -1.51
CA TYR A 92 -2.72 -2.02 -2.01
C TYR A 92 -4.01 -2.43 -2.75
N LEU A 93 -5.16 -2.13 -2.15
CA LEU A 93 -6.45 -2.46 -2.71
C LEU A 93 -6.73 -1.66 -4.01
N SER A 94 -6.36 -0.38 -4.03
CA SER A 94 -6.42 0.45 -5.23
C SER A 94 -5.61 -0.12 -6.39
N VAL A 95 -4.36 -0.52 -6.15
CA VAL A 95 -3.51 -1.15 -7.18
C VAL A 95 -4.08 -2.50 -7.62
N THR A 96 -4.65 -3.27 -6.69
CA THR A 96 -5.31 -4.54 -7.01
C THR A 96 -6.49 -4.34 -7.97
N TYR A 97 -7.32 -3.32 -7.72
CA TYR A 97 -8.42 -2.96 -8.64
C TYR A 97 -7.90 -2.51 -10.00
N PHE A 98 -6.85 -1.69 -10.01
CA PHE A 98 -6.23 -1.17 -11.21
C PHE A 98 -5.68 -2.31 -12.09
N ASP A 99 -4.88 -3.20 -11.53
CA ASP A 99 -4.27 -4.32 -12.25
C ASP A 99 -5.33 -5.30 -12.76
N LYS A 100 -6.35 -5.60 -11.94
CA LYS A 100 -7.49 -6.43 -12.38
C LYS A 100 -8.27 -5.80 -13.50
N PHE A 101 -8.53 -4.50 -13.44
CA PHE A 101 -9.22 -3.79 -14.52
C PHE A 101 -8.44 -3.91 -15.83
N LEU A 102 -7.13 -3.65 -15.82
CA LEU A 102 -6.28 -3.74 -17.00
C LEU A 102 -6.13 -5.18 -17.54
N SER A 103 -6.30 -6.19 -16.69
CA SER A 103 -6.34 -7.59 -17.13
C SER A 103 -7.63 -7.95 -17.89
N LEU A 104 -8.71 -7.21 -17.67
CA LEU A 104 -10.04 -7.47 -18.24
C LEU A 104 -10.44 -6.49 -19.34
N ARG A 105 -9.80 -5.32 -19.39
CA ARG A 105 -10.10 -4.23 -20.32
C ARG A 105 -8.82 -3.67 -20.92
N MET A 106 -8.81 -3.57 -22.24
CA MET A 106 -7.79 -2.83 -22.96
C MET A 106 -8.09 -1.33 -22.93
N ILE A 107 -7.05 -0.53 -22.75
CA ILE A 107 -7.08 0.92 -22.97
C ILE A 107 -6.32 1.16 -24.26
N ASP A 108 -6.85 2.02 -25.15
CA ASP A 108 -6.15 2.36 -26.38
C ASP A 108 -4.78 3.00 -26.07
N ASP A 109 -3.80 2.70 -26.92
CA ASP A 109 -2.41 3.11 -26.74
C ASP A 109 -2.25 4.63 -26.47
N GLU A 110 -1.32 4.96 -25.58
CA GLU A 110 -0.91 6.32 -25.21
C GLU A 110 -2.00 7.21 -24.57
N LYS A 111 -3.15 6.65 -24.17
CA LYS A 111 -4.16 7.38 -23.39
C LYS A 111 -3.80 7.48 -21.91
N TYR A 112 -2.66 8.10 -21.59
CA TYR A 112 -2.17 8.29 -20.21
C TYR A 112 -3.19 8.97 -19.28
N TRP A 113 -4.00 9.90 -19.81
CA TRP A 113 -5.09 10.53 -19.05
C TRP A 113 -6.15 9.52 -18.61
N ALA A 114 -6.45 8.50 -19.43
CA ALA A 114 -7.44 7.48 -19.12
C ALA A 114 -6.92 6.52 -18.05
N VAL A 115 -5.61 6.21 -18.11
CA VAL A 115 -4.94 5.43 -17.07
C VAL A 115 -4.92 6.20 -15.74
N ARG A 116 -4.63 7.52 -15.75
CA ARG A 116 -4.73 8.33 -14.52
C ARG A 116 -6.15 8.37 -13.98
N LEU A 117 -7.16 8.54 -14.84
CA LEU A 117 -8.57 8.52 -14.42
C LEU A 117 -8.95 7.17 -13.80
N LEU A 118 -8.47 6.06 -14.37
CA LEU A 118 -8.60 4.73 -13.78
C LEU A 118 -7.99 4.69 -12.37
N SER A 119 -6.76 5.15 -12.20
CA SER A 119 -6.07 5.19 -10.91
C SER A 119 -6.84 5.99 -9.85
N VAL A 120 -7.38 7.16 -10.22
CA VAL A 120 -8.22 7.99 -9.33
C VAL A 120 -9.48 7.24 -8.92
N ALA A 121 -10.16 6.60 -9.87
CA ALA A 121 -11.38 5.83 -9.60
C ALA A 121 -11.10 4.61 -8.71
N CYS A 122 -10.04 3.86 -8.99
CA CYS A 122 -9.60 2.72 -8.16
C CYS A 122 -9.27 3.16 -6.74
N LEU A 123 -8.56 4.28 -6.57
CA LEU A 123 -8.24 4.81 -5.25
C LEU A 123 -9.50 5.26 -4.50
N SER A 124 -10.45 5.89 -5.19
CA SER A 124 -11.69 6.32 -4.56
C SER A 124 -12.56 5.14 -4.11
N ILE A 125 -12.66 4.08 -4.93
CA ILE A 125 -13.35 2.84 -4.53
C ILE A 125 -12.64 2.21 -3.32
N ALA A 126 -11.32 2.09 -3.35
CA ALA A 126 -10.56 1.52 -2.23
C ALA A 126 -10.75 2.32 -0.94
N ALA A 127 -10.72 3.65 -1.01
CA ALA A 127 -10.97 4.51 0.13
C ALA A 127 -12.37 4.29 0.71
N LYS A 128 -13.40 4.15 -0.13
CA LYS A 128 -14.78 3.83 0.31
C LYS A 128 -14.92 2.45 0.95
N MET A 129 -14.01 1.53 0.68
CA MET A 129 -14.03 0.19 1.25
C MET A 129 -13.27 0.10 2.58
N GLU A 130 -12.20 0.88 2.74
CA GLU A 130 -11.26 0.71 3.86
C GLU A 130 -11.19 1.90 4.82
N GLU A 131 -11.50 3.12 4.38
CA GLU A 131 -11.34 4.33 5.19
C GLU A 131 -12.65 4.75 5.86
N CYS A 132 -12.55 5.19 7.12
CA CYS A 132 -13.69 5.74 7.85
C CYS A 132 -14.16 7.09 7.29
N ASN A 133 -13.21 7.90 6.81
CA ASN A 133 -13.46 9.27 6.35
C ASN A 133 -12.95 9.43 4.92
N VAL A 134 -13.85 9.31 3.95
CA VAL A 134 -13.53 9.51 2.55
C VAL A 134 -13.85 10.95 2.15
N PRO A 135 -12.89 11.73 1.63
CA PRO A 135 -13.13 13.09 1.17
C PRO A 135 -13.93 13.10 -0.13
N LEU A 136 -14.39 14.27 -0.55
CA LEU A 136 -15.13 14.41 -1.79
C LEU A 136 -14.21 14.14 -2.99
N LEU A 137 -14.79 13.67 -4.09
CA LEU A 137 -14.04 13.41 -5.34
C LEU A 137 -13.33 14.66 -5.88
N ALA A 138 -13.82 15.85 -5.56
CA ALA A 138 -13.20 17.12 -5.95
C ALA A 138 -11.90 17.40 -5.17
N ASP A 139 -11.69 16.73 -4.03
CA ASP A 139 -10.55 16.94 -3.14
C ASP A 139 -9.41 15.93 -3.41
N PHE A 140 -9.60 15.00 -4.36
CA PHE A 140 -8.56 14.05 -4.74
C PHE A 140 -7.42 14.79 -5.49
N PRO A 141 -6.14 14.43 -5.23
CA PRO A 141 -4.99 15.13 -5.81
C PRO A 141 -4.86 14.83 -7.31
N MET A 142 -5.26 15.78 -8.14
CA MET A 142 -5.40 15.61 -9.59
C MET A 142 -4.08 15.79 -10.37
N GLU A 143 -3.11 16.48 -9.76
CA GLU A 143 -1.80 16.83 -10.36
C GLU A 143 -1.92 17.28 -11.83
N ASP A 144 -1.54 16.41 -12.78
CA ASP A 144 -1.43 16.69 -14.21
C ASP A 144 -2.79 16.77 -14.93
N TYR A 145 -3.86 16.20 -14.37
CA TYR A 145 -5.14 16.04 -15.05
C TYR A 145 -6.33 16.43 -14.16
N ASN A 146 -7.10 17.44 -14.58
CA ASN A 146 -8.30 17.86 -13.84
C ASN A 146 -9.56 17.16 -14.36
N PHE A 147 -10.09 16.22 -13.58
CA PHE A 147 -11.33 15.48 -13.86
C PHE A 147 -12.51 16.03 -13.06
N GLU A 148 -13.68 16.12 -13.69
CA GLU A 148 -14.90 16.41 -12.95
C GLU A 148 -15.33 15.21 -12.10
N SER A 149 -15.95 15.46 -10.94
CA SER A 149 -16.44 14.38 -10.08
C SER A 149 -17.39 13.42 -10.79
N LYS A 150 -18.21 13.92 -11.74
CA LYS A 150 -19.09 13.07 -12.57
C LYS A 150 -18.31 12.13 -13.48
N THR A 151 -17.17 12.57 -14.00
CA THR A 151 -16.27 11.74 -14.83
C THR A 151 -15.62 10.66 -13.98
N ILE A 152 -15.18 11.00 -12.78
CA ILE A 152 -14.64 10.03 -11.82
C ILE A 152 -15.72 9.00 -11.46
N GLN A 153 -16.95 9.41 -11.12
CA GLN A 153 -18.06 8.51 -10.81
C GLN A 153 -18.40 7.54 -11.95
N ARG A 154 -18.38 8.01 -13.20
CA ARG A 154 -18.58 7.14 -14.37
C ARG A 154 -17.47 6.10 -14.48
N MET A 155 -16.23 6.50 -14.21
CA MET A 155 -15.10 5.58 -14.19
C MET A 155 -15.22 4.59 -13.02
N GLU A 156 -15.62 5.02 -11.83
CA GLU A 156 -15.88 4.13 -10.69
C GLU A 156 -16.91 3.06 -11.06
N PHE A 157 -18.02 3.47 -11.66
CA PHE A 157 -19.06 2.54 -12.11
C PHE A 157 -18.53 1.55 -13.16
N LEU A 158 -17.69 2.00 -14.09
CA LEU A 158 -17.05 1.15 -15.08
C LEU A 158 -16.10 0.12 -14.43
N VAL A 159 -15.31 0.54 -13.43
CA VAL A 159 -14.43 -0.34 -12.65
C VAL A 159 -15.26 -1.38 -11.91
N LEU A 160 -16.27 -0.95 -11.15
CA LEU A 160 -17.15 -1.86 -10.40
C LEU A 160 -17.82 -2.90 -11.29
N ASN A 161 -18.38 -2.49 -12.43
CA ASN A 161 -19.00 -3.44 -13.37
C ASN A 161 -17.98 -4.39 -14.00
N THR A 162 -16.78 -3.89 -14.33
CA THR A 162 -15.71 -4.72 -14.90
C THR A 162 -15.23 -5.78 -13.90
N LEU A 163 -15.20 -5.43 -12.62
CA LEU A 163 -14.86 -6.35 -11.54
C LEU A 163 -16.06 -7.16 -11.03
N GLU A 164 -17.21 -7.09 -11.72
CA GLU A 164 -18.46 -7.76 -11.30
C GLU A 164 -18.86 -7.44 -9.84
N TRP A 165 -18.56 -6.22 -9.40
CA TRP A 165 -18.76 -5.74 -8.03
C TRP A 165 -17.99 -6.53 -6.96
N GLN A 166 -17.05 -7.38 -7.37
CA GLN A 166 -16.14 -8.08 -6.47
C GLN A 166 -15.02 -7.12 -6.04
N VAL A 167 -15.30 -6.34 -4.99
CA VAL A 167 -14.36 -5.38 -4.42
C VAL A 167 -13.68 -5.86 -3.14
N ASN A 168 -14.20 -6.91 -2.51
CA ASN A 168 -13.65 -7.50 -1.29
C ASN A 168 -12.58 -8.56 -1.61
N PHE A 169 -11.43 -8.10 -2.15
CA PHE A 169 -10.28 -8.98 -2.39
C PHE A 169 -9.55 -9.30 -1.09
N ILE A 170 -9.08 -10.54 -0.98
CA ILE A 170 -8.22 -10.95 0.13
C ILE A 170 -6.86 -10.31 -0.08
N THR A 171 -6.38 -9.57 0.92
CA THR A 171 -5.09 -8.88 0.87
C THR A 171 -4.06 -9.56 1.77
N PRO A 172 -2.75 -9.38 1.52
CA PRO A 172 -1.69 -9.98 2.33
C PRO A 172 -1.80 -9.62 3.82
N PHE A 173 -2.29 -8.42 4.11
CA PHE A 173 -2.48 -7.90 5.47
C PHE A 173 -3.34 -8.81 6.35
N ARG A 174 -4.33 -9.51 5.76
CA ARG A 174 -5.22 -10.44 6.47
C ARG A 174 -4.48 -11.64 7.07
N TYR A 175 -3.31 -11.99 6.55
CA TYR A 175 -2.52 -13.14 6.99
C TYR A 175 -1.34 -12.75 7.90
N LEU A 176 -0.99 -11.47 8.00
CA LEU A 176 0.26 -11.04 8.64
C LEU A 176 0.32 -11.43 10.12
N HIS A 177 -0.73 -11.14 10.89
CA HIS A 177 -0.76 -11.47 12.32
C HIS A 177 -0.53 -12.97 12.54
N TYR A 178 -1.25 -13.79 11.78
CA TYR A 178 -1.16 -15.24 11.83
C TYR A 178 0.24 -15.74 11.48
N PHE A 179 0.80 -15.33 10.34
CA PHE A 179 2.13 -15.78 9.92
C PHE A 179 3.24 -15.28 10.85
N ILE A 180 3.13 -14.06 11.39
CA ILE A 180 4.06 -13.55 12.40
C ILE A 180 3.99 -14.43 13.65
N SER A 181 2.80 -14.81 14.11
CA SER A 181 2.64 -15.68 15.27
C SER A 181 3.23 -17.09 15.03
N LYS A 182 2.99 -17.67 13.85
CA LYS A 182 3.43 -19.04 13.52
C LYS A 182 4.91 -19.17 13.18
N PHE A 183 5.49 -18.23 12.44
CA PHE A 183 6.89 -18.31 12.00
C PHE A 183 7.89 -17.82 13.05
N ARG A 184 7.43 -17.05 14.04
CA ARG A 184 8.31 -16.51 15.05
C ARG A 184 8.92 -17.58 15.93
N HIS A 185 10.22 -17.42 16.17
CA HIS A 185 10.89 -18.12 17.27
C HIS A 185 10.76 -17.31 18.57
N LYS A 186 10.72 -18.02 19.72
CA LYS A 186 10.48 -17.42 21.06
C LYS A 186 11.46 -16.31 21.48
N ASN A 187 12.58 -16.15 20.75
CA ASN A 187 13.67 -15.24 21.09
C ASN A 187 13.79 -14.05 20.13
N GLU A 188 12.88 -13.88 19.17
CA GLU A 188 12.95 -12.80 18.17
C GLU A 188 12.25 -11.52 18.65
N PRO A 189 12.78 -10.33 18.28
CA PRO A 189 12.21 -9.05 18.69
C PRO A 189 10.79 -8.88 18.15
N ARG A 190 9.90 -8.29 18.97
CA ARG A 190 8.45 -8.17 18.68
C ARG A 190 8.12 -7.23 17.51
N ASN A 191 9.09 -6.45 17.03
CA ASN A 191 8.87 -5.32 16.11
C ASN A 191 9.11 -5.65 14.62
N VAL A 192 8.85 -6.89 14.20
CA VAL A 192 8.97 -7.28 12.79
C VAL A 192 7.71 -6.86 12.05
N VAL A 193 7.84 -5.87 11.16
CA VAL A 193 6.71 -5.31 10.40
C VAL A 193 6.97 -5.51 8.90
N PRO A 194 6.46 -6.60 8.29
CA PRO A 194 6.68 -6.94 6.88
C PRO A 194 5.91 -6.03 5.89
N ILE A 195 5.22 -5.02 6.40
CA ILE A 195 4.35 -4.11 5.63
C ILE A 195 5.14 -3.41 4.51
N HIS A 196 6.36 -2.95 4.76
CA HIS A 196 7.19 -2.30 3.75
C HIS A 196 7.54 -3.23 2.56
N LEU A 197 7.80 -4.51 2.84
CA LEU A 197 8.09 -5.53 1.81
C LEU A 197 6.87 -5.78 0.93
N ILE A 198 5.66 -5.79 1.50
CA ILE A 198 4.42 -5.90 0.73
C ILE A 198 4.29 -4.75 -0.28
N PHE A 199 4.77 -3.54 0.03
CA PHE A 199 4.73 -2.44 -0.95
C PHE A 199 5.78 -2.52 -2.03
N ALA A 200 6.98 -2.98 -1.70
CA ALA A 200 8.00 -3.27 -2.72
C ALA A 200 7.43 -4.24 -3.76
N VAL A 201 6.65 -5.21 -3.31
CA VAL A 201 5.98 -6.22 -4.13
C VAL A 201 4.87 -5.65 -5.01
N VAL A 202 4.04 -4.74 -4.49
CA VAL A 202 2.96 -4.09 -5.26
C VAL A 202 3.51 -3.40 -6.51
N LYS A 203 4.71 -2.80 -6.42
CA LYS A 203 5.38 -2.15 -7.54
C LYS A 203 5.87 -3.14 -8.59
N ASP A 204 6.19 -4.37 -8.21
CA ASP A 204 6.77 -5.38 -9.10
C ASP A 204 5.70 -6.10 -9.95
N VAL A 205 5.83 -5.99 -11.27
CA VAL A 205 4.90 -6.60 -12.23
C VAL A 205 4.91 -8.13 -12.17
N ASN A 206 6.04 -8.76 -11.82
CA ASN A 206 6.15 -10.22 -11.77
C ASN A 206 5.41 -10.82 -10.57
N LEU A 207 5.12 -10.01 -9.54
CA LEU A 207 4.45 -10.44 -8.33
C LEU A 207 2.97 -10.05 -8.29
N MET A 208 2.45 -9.29 -9.26
CA MET A 208 1.05 -8.86 -9.33
C MET A 208 0.04 -10.04 -9.32
N ASN A 209 0.47 -11.20 -9.81
CA ASN A 209 -0.33 -12.42 -9.93
C ASN A 209 -0.16 -13.38 -8.75
N GLN A 210 0.70 -13.04 -7.79
CA GLN A 210 0.92 -13.90 -6.65
C GLN A 210 -0.26 -13.82 -5.70
N ARG A 211 -0.55 -14.97 -5.08
CA ARG A 211 -1.52 -15.03 -3.98
C ARG A 211 -1.11 -14.08 -2.86
N SER A 212 -2.08 -13.38 -2.31
CA SER A 212 -1.97 -12.63 -1.07
C SER A 212 -1.40 -13.48 0.07
N SER A 213 -1.77 -14.76 0.18
CA SER A 213 -1.17 -15.68 1.17
C SER A 213 0.32 -15.92 0.93
N VAL A 214 0.73 -16.04 -0.34
CA VAL A 214 2.12 -16.26 -0.74
C VAL A 214 2.94 -15.01 -0.45
N ILE A 215 2.43 -13.84 -0.83
CA ILE A 215 3.04 -12.53 -0.57
C ILE A 215 3.22 -12.33 0.94
N ALA A 216 2.17 -12.57 1.74
CA ALA A 216 2.21 -12.40 3.18
C ALA A 216 3.20 -13.35 3.87
N ALA A 217 3.24 -14.62 3.45
CA ALA A 217 4.17 -15.59 4.01
C ALA A 217 5.62 -15.23 3.67
N ALA A 218 5.90 -14.93 2.41
CA ALA A 218 7.24 -14.54 1.96
C ALA A 218 7.72 -13.25 2.64
N ALA A 219 6.86 -12.23 2.74
CA ALA A 219 7.20 -10.96 3.39
C ALA A 219 7.47 -11.18 4.89
N THR A 220 6.65 -11.98 5.56
CA THR A 220 6.87 -12.30 6.98
C THR A 220 8.17 -13.05 7.19
N LEU A 221 8.45 -14.08 6.39
CA LEU A 221 9.68 -14.86 6.50
C LEU A 221 10.91 -14.00 6.24
N LEU A 222 10.88 -13.14 5.21
CA LEU A 222 11.99 -12.24 4.90
C LEU A 222 12.25 -11.21 6.01
N ALA A 223 11.17 -10.71 6.64
CA ALA A 223 11.30 -9.77 7.75
C ALA A 223 11.81 -10.43 9.04
N LEU A 224 11.65 -11.75 9.20
CA LEU A 224 12.17 -12.53 10.34
C LEU A 224 13.62 -12.97 10.12
N ASP A 225 13.94 -13.47 8.92
CA ASP A 225 15.27 -13.90 8.53
C ASP A 225 15.54 -13.55 7.06
N GLU A 226 16.43 -12.58 6.83
CA GLU A 226 16.82 -12.15 5.49
C GLU A 226 17.62 -13.22 4.72
N ASN A 227 18.26 -14.16 5.42
CA ASN A 227 19.16 -15.15 4.82
C ASN A 227 18.62 -16.58 4.92
N LEU A 228 17.30 -16.72 4.99
CA LEU A 228 16.65 -18.01 5.15
C LEU A 228 16.99 -18.96 3.99
N THR A 229 17.44 -20.17 4.35
CA THR A 229 17.67 -21.23 3.37
C THR A 229 16.35 -21.81 2.87
N ARG A 230 16.35 -22.43 1.68
CA ARG A 230 15.17 -23.12 1.15
C ARG A 230 14.62 -24.15 2.16
N GLN A 231 15.50 -24.90 2.82
CA GLN A 231 15.13 -25.90 3.82
C GLN A 231 14.52 -25.25 5.09
N GLY A 232 15.03 -24.08 5.50
CA GLY A 232 14.46 -23.31 6.62
C GLY A 232 13.06 -22.81 6.31
N LEU A 233 12.82 -22.32 5.09
CA LEU A 233 11.52 -21.89 4.61
C LEU A 233 10.53 -23.07 4.53
N GLU A 234 10.95 -24.19 3.97
CA GLU A 234 10.16 -25.44 3.91
C GLU A 234 9.74 -25.91 5.30
N THR A 235 10.65 -25.90 6.27
CA THR A 235 10.36 -26.31 7.66
C THR A 235 9.32 -25.40 8.30
N ASN A 236 9.41 -24.09 8.10
CA ASN A 236 8.45 -23.12 8.60
C ASN A 236 7.05 -23.33 8.01
N ILE A 237 6.94 -23.46 6.68
CA ILE A 237 5.64 -23.62 6.00
C ILE A 237 4.98 -24.95 6.35
N ASN A 238 5.74 -26.05 6.38
CA ASN A 238 5.21 -27.37 6.68
C ASN A 238 4.68 -27.51 8.11
N SER A 239 5.01 -26.58 9.01
CA SER A 239 4.57 -26.64 10.41
C SER A 239 3.07 -26.34 10.61
N PHE A 240 2.39 -25.71 9.64
CA PHE A 240 0.96 -25.36 9.78
C PHE A 240 0.15 -25.31 8.47
N ALA A 241 0.78 -25.36 7.29
CA ALA A 241 0.07 -25.04 6.05
C ALA A 241 -0.53 -26.24 5.29
N ASP A 242 -0.39 -27.48 5.79
CA ASP A 242 -0.94 -28.75 5.23
C ASP A 242 -0.99 -28.81 3.68
N GLY A 243 0.02 -28.27 2.99
CA GLY A 243 0.10 -28.23 1.52
C GLY A 243 -0.80 -27.21 0.81
N ILE A 244 -1.58 -26.39 1.51
CA ILE A 244 -2.44 -25.34 0.95
C ILE A 244 -1.58 -24.19 0.37
N LEU A 245 -0.48 -23.88 1.04
CA LEU A 245 0.50 -22.90 0.61
C LEU A 245 1.60 -23.60 -0.19
N ASN A 246 1.76 -23.21 -1.46
CA ASN A 246 2.78 -23.80 -2.33
C ASN A 246 4.16 -23.22 -1.97
N ILE A 247 5.03 -24.08 -1.45
CA ILE A 247 6.39 -23.75 -1.02
C ILE A 247 7.20 -23.11 -2.15
N GLU A 248 7.08 -23.59 -3.39
CA GLU A 248 7.85 -23.07 -4.52
C GLU A 248 7.43 -21.63 -4.86
N ASP A 249 6.13 -21.32 -4.78
CA ASP A 249 5.63 -19.96 -4.99
C ASP A 249 6.13 -19.02 -3.89
N VAL A 250 6.11 -19.47 -2.63
CA VAL A 250 6.61 -18.69 -1.48
C VAL A 250 8.11 -18.46 -1.60
N TYR A 251 8.89 -19.48 -1.96
CA TYR A 251 10.33 -19.35 -2.13
C TYR A 251 10.69 -18.39 -3.26
N ARG A 252 9.99 -18.48 -4.41
CA ARG A 252 10.16 -17.54 -5.53
C ARG A 252 9.82 -16.12 -5.11
N CYS A 253 8.70 -15.93 -4.42
CA CYS A 253 8.26 -14.62 -3.94
C CYS A 253 9.26 -14.03 -2.92
N TYR A 254 9.73 -14.85 -1.97
CA TYR A 254 10.76 -14.49 -0.99
C TYR A 254 12.04 -14.01 -1.68
N LYS A 255 12.55 -14.77 -2.66
CA LYS A 255 13.78 -14.40 -3.38
C LYS A 255 13.62 -13.10 -4.16
N ARG A 256 12.47 -12.92 -4.80
CA ARG A 256 12.19 -11.68 -5.51
C ARG A 256 12.07 -10.48 -4.58
N MET A 257 11.40 -10.64 -3.43
CA MET A 257 11.33 -9.60 -2.40
C MET A 257 12.72 -9.22 -1.87
N GLN A 258 13.58 -10.22 -1.64
CA GLN A 258 14.95 -10.03 -1.19
C GLN A 258 15.76 -9.16 -2.19
N GLU A 259 15.65 -9.45 -3.48
CA GLU A 259 16.28 -8.63 -4.54
C GLU A 259 15.76 -7.19 -4.52
N LEU A 260 14.43 -7.00 -4.44
CA LEU A 260 13.81 -5.68 -4.41
C LEU A 260 14.24 -4.86 -3.19
N SER A 261 14.37 -5.49 -2.02
CA SER A 261 14.85 -4.82 -0.80
C SER A 261 16.32 -4.38 -0.92
N ALA A 262 17.16 -5.15 -1.61
CA ALA A 262 18.55 -4.78 -1.83
C ALA A 262 18.67 -3.57 -2.79
N ASP A 263 17.87 -3.53 -3.84
CA ASP A 263 17.88 -2.43 -4.81
C ASP A 263 17.42 -1.09 -4.20
N GLU A 264 16.40 -1.10 -3.34
CA GLU A 264 15.95 0.11 -2.63
C GLU A 264 17.06 0.66 -1.69
N THR A 265 17.90 -0.19 -1.10
CA THR A 265 19.03 0.27 -0.27
C THR A 265 20.20 0.84 -1.08
N ASN A 266 20.42 0.36 -2.32
CA ASN A 266 21.50 0.84 -3.18
C ASN A 266 21.20 2.22 -3.80
N LEU A 267 19.93 2.51 -4.13
CA LEU A 267 19.50 3.82 -4.64
C LEU A 267 19.70 4.97 -3.64
N VAL A 268 19.68 4.68 -2.34
CA VAL A 268 19.91 5.66 -1.26
C VAL A 268 21.40 6.03 -1.15
N LEU A 269 22.32 5.16 -1.57
CA LEU A 269 23.77 5.39 -1.53
C LEU A 269 24.29 6.23 -2.72
N ASP A 270 23.65 6.14 -3.89
CA ASP A 270 24.10 6.85 -5.10
C ASP A 270 23.47 8.24 -5.28
N ASN A 271 22.48 8.61 -4.46
CA ASN A 271 21.78 9.89 -4.61
C ASN A 271 21.30 10.44 -3.25
N PRO A 272 22.16 11.18 -2.50
CA PRO A 272 21.83 11.65 -1.15
C PRO A 272 20.69 12.69 -1.09
N ALA A 273 20.19 13.14 -2.24
CA ALA A 273 19.09 14.09 -2.38
C ALA A 273 17.72 13.46 -2.69
N SER A 274 17.65 12.13 -2.87
CA SER A 274 16.38 11.41 -2.96
C SER A 274 16.12 10.74 -1.62
N THR A 275 15.44 11.46 -0.74
CA THR A 275 15.01 10.93 0.55
C THR A 275 14.19 9.66 0.31
N PRO A 276 14.51 8.52 0.94
CA PRO A 276 13.55 7.43 1.02
C PRO A 276 12.30 7.95 1.72
N ILE A 277 11.16 7.25 1.56
CA ILE A 277 10.02 7.38 2.48
C ILE A 277 10.56 7.00 3.86
N ARG A 278 11.13 7.98 4.57
CA ARG A 278 11.48 7.88 5.97
C ARG A 278 10.13 7.90 6.67
N LEU A 279 9.81 6.80 7.34
CA LEU A 279 9.06 6.91 8.58
C LEU A 279 9.76 8.00 9.39
N ILE A 280 9.00 9.06 9.69
CA ILE A 280 9.47 10.27 10.36
C ILE A 280 10.31 9.87 11.57
N GLU A 281 11.62 10.12 11.51
CA GLU A 281 12.41 10.36 12.71
C GLU A 281 12.26 11.86 13.07
N PRO A 282 11.94 12.20 14.32
CA PRO A 282 11.48 13.54 14.66
C PRO A 282 12.63 14.53 14.86
N ASN A 283 12.40 15.73 14.33
CA ASN A 283 12.96 17.05 14.66
C ASN A 283 14.16 17.56 13.84
N ALA A 284 13.86 18.54 12.97
CA ALA A 284 14.45 19.89 13.05
C ALA A 284 13.66 20.85 12.12
N TYR A 285 12.69 21.57 12.68
CA TYR A 285 12.11 22.75 12.04
C TYR A 285 12.87 23.97 12.53
N GLU A 286 13.53 24.70 11.63
CA GLU A 286 13.75 26.13 11.81
C GLU A 286 13.35 26.89 10.55
N ASN A 287 12.24 27.62 10.70
CA ASN A 287 11.93 28.95 10.17
C ASN A 287 12.45 29.34 8.77
N SER A 288 11.52 29.49 7.82
CA SER A 288 11.44 30.75 7.07
C SER A 288 10.09 30.92 6.36
N LEU A 289 9.37 31.97 6.73
CA LEU A 289 8.22 32.53 6.03
C LEU A 289 8.66 33.17 4.71
N VAL A 290 8.18 32.68 3.56
CA VAL A 290 8.07 33.47 2.33
C VAL A 290 6.88 32.99 1.49
N THR A 291 5.83 33.81 1.38
CA THR A 291 4.76 33.71 0.37
C THR A 291 5.30 33.98 -1.04
N PRO A 292 4.74 33.39 -2.11
CA PRO A 292 4.12 34.28 -3.09
C PRO A 292 2.90 33.74 -3.88
N VAL A 293 1.93 34.65 -4.04
CA VAL A 293 1.25 35.08 -5.28
C VAL A 293 0.55 34.03 -6.17
N MET A 294 -0.78 34.15 -6.18
CA MET A 294 -1.70 33.56 -7.13
C MET A 294 -1.47 34.05 -8.56
N ASN A 295 -1.55 33.13 -9.53
CA ASN A 295 -1.88 33.46 -10.91
C ASN A 295 -2.86 32.45 -11.49
N THR A 296 -4.12 32.87 -11.58
CA THR A 296 -5.21 32.21 -12.29
C THR A 296 -5.00 32.23 -13.81
N ARG A 297 -5.01 31.07 -14.45
CA ARG A 297 -5.44 30.95 -15.86
C ARG A 297 -6.41 29.78 -16.03
N ARG A 298 -7.70 30.11 -15.93
CA ARG A 298 -8.81 29.26 -16.37
C ARG A 298 -8.70 29.06 -17.88
N LYS A 299 -8.68 27.82 -18.36
CA LYS A 299 -9.09 27.49 -19.74
C LYS A 299 -10.41 26.74 -19.65
N ARG A 300 -11.47 27.44 -20.05
CA ARG A 300 -12.82 26.90 -20.26
C ARG A 300 -12.78 26.15 -21.60
N LEU A 301 -13.17 24.89 -21.62
CA LEU A 301 -13.50 24.16 -22.84
C LEU A 301 -15.01 24.23 -23.01
N GLU A 302 -15.45 24.92 -24.05
CA GLU A 302 -16.84 24.90 -24.51
C GLU A 302 -17.01 23.69 -25.44
N PHE A 303 -17.96 22.82 -25.11
CA PHE A 303 -18.40 21.76 -26.01
C PHE A 303 -19.45 22.34 -26.96
N SER A 304 -19.18 22.24 -28.27
CA SER A 304 -20.15 22.50 -29.32
C SER A 304 -21.13 21.33 -29.36
N GLU A 305 -22.38 21.57 -28.99
CA GLU A 305 -23.51 20.73 -29.39
C GLU A 305 -23.74 20.96 -30.89
N CYS A 306 -23.53 19.92 -31.71
CA CYS A 306 -24.26 19.75 -32.97
C CYS A 306 -24.07 18.31 -33.42
N ASP A 307 -25.15 17.53 -33.30
CA ASP A 307 -25.77 16.79 -34.41
C ASP A 307 -26.73 15.76 -33.82
N GLN A 308 -27.96 16.22 -33.59
CA GLN A 308 -29.16 15.41 -33.71
C GLN A 308 -29.72 15.69 -35.11
N ASP A 309 -29.72 14.67 -35.96
CA ASP A 309 -30.82 14.30 -36.86
C ASP A 309 -30.57 12.89 -37.42
#